data_AF-A0A2V8SMM5-F1
#
_entry.id   AF-A0A2V8SMM5-F1
#
_cell.length_a   1.000
_cell.length_b   1.000
_cell.length_c   1.000
_cell.angle_alpha   90.00
_cell.angle_beta   90.00
_cell.angle_gamma   90.00
#
_symmetry.space_group_name_H-M   'P 1'
#
loop_
_entity.id
_entity.type
_entity.pdbx_description
1 polymer ?
#
loop_
_entity_poly.entity_id
_entity_poly.type
_entity_poly.pdbx_seq_one_letter_code
_entity_poly.pdbx_strand_id
1 'polypeptide(L)'
;MQTLHIRKLRTRYRLHASARDERRRLDAALQAALGEPLEDELARLGFDDGEEVCIRDVFAPVSLRLSATDAALARVLSRALAEAIGRAVDGRQVAGVVRYASRTQALVDMAVGVALDDLNRAWAWRQLGLWNAGERATRQDALDELIYALAAEPTTIVPIISTLAARGVFERLASRLTREHWRALVEAALYVAGAPGASELLSQSALTANQSAALLTDGSATALANQSATPTEEQSTTSRTNAPAATMREARRMVSTSRIARASASILAQSSMRREDVECAVAVLVILESNQSALSQGEAEARSLINAVVLALRSRDDARPLAREEARANERERGGARTRAVEEFDAGREGEEKDARSSITPTASDASSANASEAYGSDANAAEGVRARGAGEREQFFDDDASVDERPLPVVRRRAFTRFGGLLFLLGL
;
A
#
# COMPACT_ATOMS: atom_id res chain seq x y z
N MET A 1 -2.19 -21.69 -13.96
CA MET A 1 -0.83 -21.53 -14.53
C MET A 1 0.08 -20.99 -13.44
N GLN A 2 0.61 -21.87 -12.59
CA GLN A 2 1.47 -21.48 -11.47
C GLN A 2 2.88 -21.26 -12.00
N THR A 3 3.38 -20.03 -11.88
CA THR A 3 4.75 -19.71 -12.29
C THR A 3 5.64 -19.72 -11.05
N LEU A 4 6.32 -20.83 -10.79
CA LEU A 4 7.35 -20.89 -9.75
C LEU A 4 8.65 -20.26 -10.30
N HIS A 5 9.15 -19.22 -9.64
CA HIS A 5 10.47 -18.67 -9.97
C HIS A 5 11.40 -18.66 -8.75
N ILE A 6 12.49 -19.41 -8.87
CA ILE A 6 13.56 -19.48 -7.89
C ILE A 6 14.72 -18.61 -8.40
N ARG A 7 14.90 -17.42 -7.84
CA ARG A 7 15.98 -16.51 -8.26
C ARG A 7 17.37 -16.99 -7.82
N LYS A 8 17.47 -17.66 -6.68
CA LYS A 8 18.75 -18.16 -6.16
C LYS A 8 18.55 -19.50 -5.46
N LEU A 9 19.26 -20.50 -5.95
CA LEU A 9 19.33 -21.82 -5.34
C LEU A 9 20.77 -22.06 -4.90
N ARG A 10 20.98 -22.14 -3.58
CA ARG A 10 22.28 -22.51 -3.00
C ARG A 10 22.17 -23.97 -2.54
N THR A 11 23.03 -24.83 -3.06
CA THR A 11 23.12 -26.23 -2.61
C THR A 11 24.46 -26.52 -1.96
N ARG A 12 24.40 -27.33 -0.90
CA ARG A 12 25.57 -27.81 -0.17
C ARG A 12 25.44 -29.32 -0.04
N TYR A 13 26.26 -30.06 -0.76
CA TYR A 13 26.30 -31.52 -0.64
C TYR A 13 27.30 -31.93 0.42
N ARG A 14 26.88 -32.81 1.33
CA ARG A 14 27.77 -33.51 2.25
C ARG A 14 28.00 -34.90 1.68
N LEU A 15 29.08 -35.08 0.92
CA LEU A 15 29.44 -36.33 0.24
C LEU A 15 30.71 -36.91 0.86
N HIS A 16 30.77 -38.24 0.97
CA HIS A 16 32.02 -38.95 1.24
C HIS A 16 33.02 -38.73 0.10
N ALA A 17 34.33 -38.84 0.40
CA ALA A 17 35.39 -38.62 -0.59
C ALA A 17 35.24 -39.50 -1.84
N SER A 18 34.80 -40.74 -1.66
CA SER A 18 34.55 -41.71 -2.75
C SER A 18 33.36 -41.36 -3.65
N ALA A 19 32.47 -40.45 -3.22
CA ALA A 19 31.25 -40.08 -3.95
C ALA A 19 31.32 -38.65 -4.51
N ARG A 20 32.49 -38.01 -4.52
CA ARG A 20 32.64 -36.63 -5.00
C ARG A 20 32.23 -36.47 -6.47
N ASP A 21 32.42 -37.50 -7.29
CA ASP A 21 32.08 -37.48 -8.71
C ASP A 21 30.55 -37.50 -8.97
N GLU A 22 29.76 -37.96 -8.00
CA GLU A 22 28.28 -37.94 -8.07
C GLU A 22 27.70 -36.52 -8.03
N ARG A 23 28.50 -35.50 -7.66
CA ARG A 23 28.02 -34.11 -7.56
C ARG A 23 27.34 -33.62 -8.84
N ARG A 24 27.93 -33.90 -10.00
CA ARG A 24 27.37 -33.47 -11.30
C ARG A 24 26.00 -34.11 -11.56
N ARG A 25 25.85 -35.37 -11.18
CA ARG A 25 24.60 -36.12 -11.30
C ARG A 25 23.52 -35.58 -10.35
N LEU A 26 23.89 -35.26 -9.11
CA LEU A 26 22.99 -34.62 -8.15
C LEU A 26 22.55 -33.23 -8.62
N ASP A 27 23.45 -32.43 -9.21
CA ASP A 27 23.09 -31.14 -9.81
C ASP A 27 22.09 -31.30 -10.96
N ALA A 28 22.26 -32.31 -11.81
CA ALA A 28 21.30 -32.62 -12.87
C ALA A 28 19.94 -33.07 -12.31
N ALA A 29 19.93 -33.95 -11.31
CA ALA A 29 18.70 -34.39 -10.63
C ALA A 29 17.98 -33.22 -9.94
N LEU A 30 18.73 -32.30 -9.33
CA LEU A 30 18.19 -31.07 -8.75
C LEU A 30 17.56 -30.17 -9.80
N GLN A 31 18.21 -29.95 -10.95
CA GLN A 31 17.60 -29.16 -12.02
C GLN A 31 16.30 -29.81 -12.53
N ALA A 32 16.28 -31.13 -12.68
CA ALA A 32 15.06 -31.87 -13.04
C ALA A 32 13.98 -31.75 -11.95
N ALA A 33 14.37 -31.67 -10.67
CA ALA A 33 13.45 -31.52 -9.56
C ALA A 33 12.71 -30.16 -9.55
N LEU A 34 13.22 -29.12 -10.21
CA LEU A 34 12.60 -27.78 -10.23
C LEU A 34 11.54 -27.59 -11.32
N GLY A 35 11.31 -28.60 -12.17
CA GLY A 35 10.28 -28.57 -13.21
C GLY A 35 8.94 -29.12 -12.73
N GLU A 36 8.23 -29.82 -13.64
CA GLU A 36 6.92 -30.44 -13.40
C GLU A 36 6.80 -31.21 -12.07
N PRO A 37 7.80 -31.99 -11.60
CA PRO A 37 7.66 -32.73 -10.35
C PRO A 37 7.48 -31.85 -9.11
N LEU A 38 8.02 -30.63 -9.09
CA LEU A 38 7.81 -29.69 -7.98
C LEU A 38 6.45 -29.01 -8.08
N GLU A 39 6.01 -28.65 -9.29
CA GLU A 39 4.67 -28.11 -9.52
C GLU A 39 3.59 -29.10 -9.07
N ASP A 40 3.74 -30.38 -9.40
CA ASP A 40 2.82 -31.44 -8.95
C ASP A 40 2.75 -31.56 -7.41
N GLU A 41 3.91 -31.51 -6.73
CA GLU A 41 3.94 -31.62 -5.26
C GLU A 41 3.40 -30.34 -4.58
N LEU A 42 3.60 -29.15 -5.17
CA LEU A 42 2.98 -27.91 -4.69
C LEU A 42 1.45 -27.92 -4.89
N ALA A 43 0.97 -28.38 -6.04
CA ALA A 43 -0.47 -28.51 -6.29
C ALA A 43 -1.14 -29.45 -5.26
N ARG A 44 -0.46 -30.54 -4.87
CA ARG A 44 -0.95 -31.46 -3.80
C ARG A 44 -1.03 -30.81 -2.42
N LEU A 45 -0.18 -29.81 -2.15
CA LEU A 45 -0.22 -29.03 -0.91
C LEU A 45 -1.31 -27.94 -0.93
N GLY A 46 -2.06 -27.82 -2.02
CA GLY A 46 -3.20 -26.89 -2.12
C GLY A 46 -2.81 -25.46 -2.43
N PHE A 47 -1.63 -25.22 -3.03
CA PHE A 47 -1.30 -23.92 -3.61
C PHE A 47 -2.25 -23.63 -4.77
N ASP A 48 -2.90 -22.47 -4.75
CA ASP A 48 -3.87 -22.04 -5.78
C ASP A 48 -3.15 -21.40 -6.98
N ASP A 49 -3.73 -21.55 -8.17
CA ASP A 49 -3.26 -20.95 -9.42
C ASP A 49 -3.35 -19.42 -9.45
N GLY A 50 -4.16 -18.83 -8.57
CA GLY A 50 -4.38 -17.38 -8.49
C GLY A 50 -3.64 -16.67 -7.35
N GLU A 51 -3.04 -17.40 -6.41
CA GLU A 51 -2.34 -16.79 -5.28
C GLU A 51 -0.87 -16.48 -5.59
N GLU A 52 -0.37 -15.39 -5.02
CA GLU A 52 1.01 -14.95 -5.13
C GLU A 52 1.71 -15.18 -3.78
N VAL A 53 2.66 -16.11 -3.73
CA VAL A 53 3.39 -16.45 -2.50
C VAL A 53 4.84 -16.02 -2.64
N CYS A 54 5.21 -14.99 -1.89
CA CYS A 54 6.58 -14.49 -1.79
C CYS A 54 7.26 -15.09 -0.56
N ILE A 55 8.36 -15.79 -0.78
CA ILE A 55 9.18 -16.34 0.30
C ILE A 55 10.57 -15.74 0.19
N ARG A 56 11.14 -15.29 1.30
CA ARG A 56 12.48 -14.69 1.31
C ARG A 56 13.56 -15.76 1.25
N ASP A 57 13.45 -16.77 2.10
CA ASP A 57 14.40 -17.87 2.20
C ASP A 57 13.66 -19.18 2.57
N VAL A 58 14.08 -20.29 1.95
CA VAL A 58 13.59 -21.64 2.27
C VAL A 58 14.79 -22.55 2.51
N PHE A 59 14.75 -23.31 3.61
CA PHE A 59 15.74 -24.34 3.91
C PHE A 59 15.10 -25.73 3.85
N ALA A 60 15.59 -26.56 2.93
CA ALA A 60 15.07 -27.91 2.66
C ALA A 60 16.18 -28.95 2.84
N PRO A 61 16.44 -29.42 4.07
CA PRO A 61 17.38 -30.52 4.29
C PRO A 61 16.79 -31.82 3.74
N VAL A 62 17.61 -32.60 3.03
CA VAL A 62 17.19 -33.85 2.37
C VAL A 62 18.30 -34.88 2.42
N SER A 63 17.92 -36.14 2.67
CA SER A 63 18.83 -37.28 2.61
C SER A 63 18.54 -38.07 1.34
N LEU A 64 19.57 -38.29 0.52
CA LEU A 64 19.46 -38.94 -0.79
C LEU A 64 20.22 -40.27 -0.79
N ARG A 65 19.62 -41.29 -1.40
CA ARG A 65 20.28 -42.58 -1.67
C ARG A 65 20.93 -42.50 -3.04
N LEU A 66 22.26 -42.45 -3.10
CA LEU A 66 23.01 -42.31 -4.36
C LEU A 66 22.81 -43.50 -5.33
N SER A 67 22.39 -44.66 -4.82
CA SER A 67 22.01 -45.83 -5.63
C SER A 67 20.66 -45.70 -6.34
N ALA A 68 19.86 -44.67 -6.03
CA ALA A 68 18.57 -44.44 -6.68
C ALA A 68 18.75 -43.91 -8.11
N THR A 69 17.75 -44.07 -8.97
CA THR A 69 17.76 -43.49 -10.33
C THR A 69 17.60 -41.98 -10.29
N ASP A 70 18.00 -41.27 -11.35
CA ASP A 70 17.95 -39.80 -11.41
C ASP A 70 16.52 -39.27 -11.28
N ALA A 71 15.55 -39.95 -11.90
CA ALA A 71 14.14 -39.62 -11.76
C ALA A 71 13.62 -39.82 -10.31
N ALA A 72 14.14 -40.80 -9.58
CA ALA A 72 13.79 -41.01 -8.18
C ALA A 72 14.44 -39.93 -7.29
N LEU A 73 15.70 -39.57 -7.55
CA LEU A 73 16.38 -38.48 -6.86
C LEU A 73 15.65 -37.15 -7.06
N ALA A 74 15.27 -36.83 -8.31
CA ALA A 74 14.52 -35.62 -8.63
C ALA A 74 13.20 -35.56 -7.86
N ARG A 75 12.40 -36.63 -7.84
CA ARG A 75 11.14 -36.69 -7.08
C ARG A 75 11.32 -36.48 -5.58
N VAL A 76 12.35 -37.10 -4.97
CA VAL A 76 12.65 -36.91 -3.54
C VAL A 76 13.04 -35.46 -3.25
N LEU A 77 13.84 -34.84 -4.13
CA LEU A 77 14.21 -33.43 -4.02
C LEU A 77 13.00 -32.51 -4.15
N SER A 78 12.15 -32.72 -5.16
CA SER A 78 10.92 -31.92 -5.37
C SER A 78 10.00 -31.99 -4.17
N ARG A 79 9.77 -33.20 -3.63
CA ARG A 79 8.95 -33.38 -2.43
C ARG A 79 9.55 -32.65 -1.22
N ALA A 80 10.85 -32.81 -0.96
CA ALA A 80 11.50 -32.14 0.16
C ALA A 80 11.43 -30.60 0.06
N LEU A 81 11.55 -30.06 -1.17
CA LEU A 81 11.36 -28.63 -1.44
C LEU A 81 9.91 -28.19 -1.22
N ALA A 82 8.94 -28.91 -1.79
CA ALA A 82 7.52 -28.61 -1.63
C ALA A 82 7.11 -28.64 -0.15
N GLU A 83 7.52 -29.65 0.61
CA GLU A 83 7.26 -29.73 2.04
C GLU A 83 7.92 -28.59 2.82
N ALA A 84 9.14 -28.18 2.45
CA ALA A 84 9.81 -27.04 3.09
C ALA A 84 9.09 -25.71 2.80
N ILE A 85 8.59 -25.54 1.57
CA ILE A 85 7.76 -24.40 1.16
C ILE A 85 6.44 -24.42 1.93
N GLY A 86 5.74 -25.55 1.96
CA GLY A 86 4.49 -25.73 2.71
C GLY A 86 4.67 -25.39 4.19
N ARG A 87 5.72 -25.90 4.85
CA ARG A 87 6.04 -25.55 6.24
C ARG A 87 6.33 -24.06 6.43
N ALA A 88 7.02 -23.42 5.49
CA ALA A 88 7.29 -21.98 5.57
C ALA A 88 6.00 -21.17 5.47
N VAL A 89 5.06 -21.60 4.63
CA VAL A 89 3.77 -20.95 4.39
C VAL A 89 2.77 -21.19 5.53
N ASP A 90 2.74 -22.40 6.09
CA ASP A 90 1.87 -22.77 7.21
C ASP A 90 2.35 -22.19 8.55
N GLY A 91 3.66 -21.92 8.67
CA GLY A 91 4.26 -21.25 9.82
C GLY A 91 3.74 -19.81 9.92
N ARG A 92 2.59 -19.61 10.58
CA ARG A 92 1.78 -18.37 10.59
C ARG A 92 2.49 -17.08 11.03
N GLN A 93 3.77 -17.09 11.38
CA GLN A 93 4.52 -15.92 11.86
C GLN A 93 6.02 -15.93 11.50
N VAL A 94 6.46 -16.72 10.53
CA VAL A 94 7.89 -16.66 10.14
C VAL A 94 8.14 -15.37 9.36
N ALA A 95 9.00 -14.50 9.88
CA ALA A 95 9.49 -13.33 9.16
C ALA A 95 10.06 -13.78 7.80
N GLY A 96 9.50 -13.27 6.70
CA GLY A 96 9.98 -13.59 5.35
C GLY A 96 9.01 -14.41 4.48
N VAL A 97 7.76 -14.61 4.89
CA VAL A 97 6.71 -15.12 3.99
C VAL A 97 5.58 -14.09 3.86
N VAL A 98 5.15 -13.80 2.63
CA VAL A 98 3.97 -12.97 2.35
C VAL A 98 3.12 -13.67 1.31
N ARG A 99 1.81 -13.76 1.58
CA ARG A 99 0.82 -14.31 0.66
C ARG A 99 -0.12 -13.21 0.21
N TYR A 100 -0.39 -13.16 -1.08
CA TYR A 100 -1.44 -12.33 -1.65
C TYR A 100 -2.43 -13.21 -2.39
N ALA A 101 -3.72 -13.02 -2.12
CA ALA A 101 -4.77 -13.76 -2.82
C ALA A 101 -4.86 -13.43 -4.32
N SER A 102 -4.25 -12.32 -4.73
CA SER A 102 -4.15 -11.90 -6.12
C SER A 102 -3.05 -10.85 -6.29
N ARG A 103 -2.64 -10.61 -7.53
CA ARG A 103 -1.73 -9.51 -7.87
C ARG A 103 -2.26 -8.13 -7.49
N THR A 104 -3.57 -7.89 -7.65
CA THR A 104 -4.21 -6.64 -7.19
C THR A 104 -4.09 -6.47 -5.68
N GLN A 105 -4.19 -7.55 -4.90
CA GLN A 105 -3.99 -7.49 -3.45
C GLN A 105 -2.54 -7.10 -3.09
N ALA A 106 -1.55 -7.54 -3.87
CA ALA A 106 -0.16 -7.13 -3.70
C ALA A 106 0.05 -5.64 -4.01
N LEU A 107 -0.58 -5.12 -5.07
CA LEU A 107 -0.58 -3.68 -5.37
C LEU A 107 -1.25 -2.84 -4.27
N VAL A 108 -2.34 -3.33 -3.67
CA VAL A 108 -2.96 -2.66 -2.51
C VAL A 108 -2.01 -2.66 -1.30
N ASP A 109 -1.34 -3.79 -1.01
CA ASP A 109 -0.34 -3.87 0.07
C ASP A 109 0.82 -2.90 -0.16
N MET A 110 1.34 -2.85 -1.39
CA MET A 110 2.36 -1.87 -1.81
C MET A 110 1.91 -0.43 -1.63
N ALA A 111 0.72 -0.09 -2.11
CA ALA A 111 0.21 1.27 -2.00
C ALA A 111 -0.01 1.71 -0.55
N VAL A 112 -0.48 0.80 0.32
CA VAL A 112 -0.61 1.05 1.77
C VAL A 112 0.76 1.21 2.42
N GLY A 113 1.71 0.32 2.13
CA GLY A 113 3.07 0.39 2.67
C GLY A 113 3.76 1.70 2.29
N VAL A 114 3.71 2.08 1.01
CA VAL A 114 4.26 3.35 0.53
C VAL A 114 3.58 4.56 1.18
N ALA A 115 2.25 4.56 1.30
CA ALA A 115 1.51 5.63 1.96
C ALA A 115 1.92 5.80 3.43
N LEU A 116 2.18 4.69 4.13
CA LEU A 116 2.55 4.66 5.55
C LEU A 116 4.06 4.80 5.80
N ASP A 117 4.89 4.84 4.76
CA ASP A 117 6.36 4.74 4.82
C ASP A 117 6.87 3.43 5.42
N ASP A 118 6.11 2.34 5.28
CA ASP A 118 6.50 0.98 5.66
C ASP A 118 6.96 0.18 4.43
N LEU A 119 8.29 0.08 4.27
CA LEU A 119 8.93 -0.65 3.18
C LEU A 119 9.42 -2.04 3.59
N ASN A 120 8.99 -2.58 4.74
CA ASN A 120 9.43 -3.90 5.22
C ASN A 120 9.05 -5.04 4.26
N ARG A 121 8.04 -4.82 3.40
CA ARG A 121 7.57 -5.76 2.37
C ARG A 121 8.07 -5.44 0.95
N ALA A 122 8.91 -4.42 0.77
CA ALA A 122 9.43 -4.05 -0.55
C ALA A 122 10.20 -5.20 -1.24
N TRP A 123 10.83 -6.09 -0.47
CA TRP A 123 11.44 -7.30 -1.01
C TRP A 123 10.40 -8.18 -1.72
N ALA A 124 9.19 -8.35 -1.17
CA ALA A 124 8.13 -9.17 -1.75
C ALA A 124 7.55 -8.52 -3.00
N TRP A 125 7.33 -7.20 -3.00
CA TRP A 125 6.88 -6.47 -4.20
C TRP A 125 7.93 -6.56 -5.32
N ARG A 126 9.22 -6.53 -4.97
CA ARG A 126 10.31 -6.79 -5.92
C ARG A 126 10.23 -8.23 -6.43
N GLN A 127 9.85 -9.18 -5.58
CA GLN A 127 9.56 -10.55 -6.00
C GLN A 127 8.35 -10.68 -6.92
N LEU A 128 7.46 -9.70 -7.04
CA LEU A 128 6.36 -9.74 -7.99
C LEU A 128 6.61 -8.90 -9.24
N GLY A 129 7.82 -8.32 -9.36
CA GLY A 129 8.17 -7.36 -10.41
C GLY A 129 7.43 -6.02 -10.27
N LEU A 130 6.84 -5.74 -9.11
CA LEU A 130 6.14 -4.47 -8.83
C LEU A 130 7.09 -3.37 -8.34
N TRP A 131 8.32 -3.73 -7.95
CA TRP A 131 9.28 -2.82 -7.32
C TRP A 131 10.69 -3.04 -7.84
N ASN A 132 11.31 -2.03 -8.44
CA ASN A 132 12.64 -2.11 -9.01
C ASN A 132 13.72 -1.41 -8.17
N ALA A 133 13.33 -0.46 -7.30
CA ALA A 133 14.26 0.27 -6.45
C ALA A 133 15.05 -0.66 -5.51
N GLY A 134 16.24 -0.20 -5.11
CA GLY A 134 17.17 -0.93 -4.23
C GLY A 134 16.69 -1.08 -2.78
N GLU A 135 17.52 -1.67 -1.93
CA GLU A 135 17.22 -1.83 -0.48
C GLU A 135 17.21 -0.49 0.28
N ARG A 136 17.92 0.51 -0.24
CA ARG A 136 18.00 1.86 0.33
C ARG A 136 17.12 2.85 -0.44
N ALA A 137 15.93 2.42 -0.85
CA ALA A 137 14.99 3.27 -1.55
C ALA A 137 14.58 4.46 -0.68
N THR A 138 14.61 5.67 -1.25
CA THR A 138 14.11 6.86 -0.58
C THR A 138 12.58 6.88 -0.56
N ARG A 139 11.99 7.80 0.22
CA ARG A 139 10.53 8.03 0.20
C ARG A 139 10.01 8.48 -1.17
N GLN A 140 10.84 9.14 -1.96
CA GLN A 140 10.49 9.57 -3.31
C GLN A 140 10.55 8.37 -4.26
N ASP A 141 11.64 7.59 -4.23
CA ASP A 141 11.77 6.36 -5.03
C ASP A 141 10.56 5.43 -4.80
N ALA A 142 10.11 5.32 -3.56
CA ALA A 142 8.94 4.52 -3.19
C ALA A 142 7.64 5.00 -3.85
N LEU A 143 7.45 6.32 -3.97
CA LEU A 143 6.31 6.90 -4.67
C LEU A 143 6.44 6.65 -6.17
N ASP A 144 7.61 6.92 -6.75
CA ASP A 144 7.87 6.76 -8.18
C ASP A 144 7.62 5.31 -8.62
N GLU A 145 8.09 4.31 -7.83
CA GLU A 145 7.82 2.88 -8.05
C GLU A 145 6.33 2.54 -7.97
N LEU A 146 5.59 3.11 -7.00
CA LEU A 146 4.14 2.91 -6.90
C LEU A 146 3.41 3.46 -8.13
N ILE A 147 3.76 4.67 -8.56
CA ILE A 147 3.14 5.29 -9.74
C ILE A 147 3.46 4.48 -10.99
N TYR A 148 4.70 4.01 -11.15
CA TYR A 148 5.08 3.14 -12.25
C TYR A 148 4.29 1.82 -12.25
N ALA A 149 4.18 1.15 -11.10
CA ALA A 149 3.44 -0.10 -10.96
C ALA A 149 1.94 0.07 -11.26
N LEU A 150 1.33 1.16 -10.78
CA LEU A 150 -0.07 1.49 -11.05
C LEU A 150 -0.32 1.84 -12.53
N ALA A 151 0.60 2.58 -13.16
CA ALA A 151 0.51 2.92 -14.57
C ALA A 151 0.69 1.71 -15.49
N ALA A 152 1.46 0.70 -15.05
CA ALA A 152 1.61 -0.57 -15.78
C ALA A 152 0.33 -1.44 -15.73
N GLU A 153 -0.52 -1.25 -14.71
CA GLU A 153 -1.79 -1.96 -14.54
C GLU A 153 -2.97 -0.98 -14.41
N PRO A 154 -3.27 -0.19 -15.46
CA PRO A 154 -4.14 0.98 -15.36
C PRO A 154 -5.59 0.66 -14.94
N THR A 155 -6.06 -0.55 -15.22
CA THR A 155 -7.38 -1.05 -14.79
C THR A 155 -7.51 -1.13 -13.26
N THR A 156 -6.39 -1.18 -12.54
CA THR A 156 -6.36 -1.31 -11.07
C THR A 156 -6.30 0.03 -10.33
N ILE A 157 -6.00 1.14 -11.02
CA ILE A 157 -5.79 2.46 -10.41
C ILE A 157 -6.99 2.90 -9.56
N VAL A 158 -8.19 2.92 -10.15
CA VAL A 158 -9.41 3.37 -9.46
C VAL A 158 -9.80 2.45 -8.30
N PRO A 159 -9.85 1.10 -8.47
CA PRO A 159 -10.07 0.18 -7.36
C PRO A 159 -9.08 0.35 -6.20
N ILE A 160 -7.79 0.54 -6.48
CA ILE A 160 -6.77 0.71 -5.45
C ILE A 160 -6.95 2.04 -4.73
N ILE A 161 -7.12 3.15 -5.45
CA ILE A 161 -7.35 4.46 -4.85
C ILE A 161 -8.62 4.46 -3.99
N SER A 162 -9.72 3.87 -4.46
CA SER A 162 -10.95 3.73 -3.68
C SER A 162 -10.74 2.88 -2.42
N THR A 163 -9.91 1.83 -2.50
CA THR A 163 -9.54 0.99 -1.34
C THR A 163 -8.70 1.77 -0.32
N LEU A 164 -7.72 2.58 -0.78
CA LEU A 164 -6.94 3.45 0.10
C LEU A 164 -7.80 4.51 0.77
N ALA A 165 -8.77 5.07 0.04
CA ALA A 165 -9.73 6.03 0.56
C ALA A 165 -10.63 5.40 1.64
N ALA A 166 -11.11 4.18 1.40
CA ALA A 166 -11.89 3.42 2.39
C ALA A 166 -11.09 3.10 3.67
N ARG A 167 -9.78 2.90 3.55
CA ARG A 167 -8.87 2.66 4.68
C ARG A 167 -8.36 3.92 5.38
N GLY A 168 -8.69 5.11 4.86
CA GLY A 168 -8.24 6.39 5.43
C GLY A 168 -6.74 6.69 5.25
N VAL A 169 -6.04 5.96 4.37
CA VAL A 169 -4.60 6.18 4.10
C VAL A 169 -4.34 6.99 2.83
N PHE A 170 -5.37 7.20 2.01
CA PHE A 170 -5.26 7.94 0.76
C PHE A 170 -4.78 9.39 0.95
N GLU A 171 -5.26 10.09 1.98
CA GLU A 171 -4.85 11.48 2.26
C GLU A 171 -3.32 11.63 2.42
N ARG A 172 -2.71 10.69 3.14
CA ARG A 172 -1.26 10.67 3.36
C ARG A 172 -0.49 10.39 2.08
N LEU A 173 -1.01 9.53 1.20
CA LEU A 173 -0.41 9.28 -0.11
C LEU A 173 -0.54 10.51 -1.01
N ALA A 174 -1.76 11.03 -1.17
CA ALA A 174 -2.07 12.09 -2.11
C ALA A 174 -1.41 13.43 -1.75
N SER A 175 -1.17 13.73 -0.47
CA SER A 175 -0.39 14.91 -0.05
C SER A 175 1.08 14.86 -0.46
N ARG A 176 1.61 13.69 -0.81
CA ARG A 176 3.00 13.49 -1.26
C ARG A 176 3.14 13.39 -2.78
N LEU A 177 2.03 13.25 -3.51
CA LEU A 177 2.06 13.15 -4.97
C LEU A 177 2.42 14.50 -5.59
N THR A 178 3.38 14.48 -6.52
CA THR A 178 3.70 15.65 -7.33
C THR A 178 2.67 15.80 -8.46
N ARG A 179 2.74 16.92 -9.19
CA ARG A 179 1.89 17.16 -10.36
C ARG A 179 2.09 16.06 -11.42
N GLU A 180 3.33 15.65 -11.62
CA GLU A 180 3.73 14.61 -12.57
C GLU A 180 3.11 13.26 -12.20
N HIS A 181 3.07 12.93 -10.91
CA HIS A 181 2.43 11.70 -10.42
C HIS A 181 0.92 11.69 -10.67
N TRP A 182 0.24 12.79 -10.33
CA TRP A 182 -1.21 12.92 -10.60
C TRP A 182 -1.52 12.79 -12.08
N ARG A 183 -0.74 13.46 -12.94
CA ARG A 183 -0.87 13.37 -14.39
C ARG A 183 -0.69 11.95 -14.90
N ALA A 184 0.38 11.26 -14.49
CA ALA A 184 0.65 9.89 -14.91
C ALA A 184 -0.48 8.92 -14.52
N LEU A 185 -1.02 9.03 -13.31
CA LEU A 185 -2.15 8.20 -12.86
C LEU A 185 -3.42 8.48 -13.68
N VAL A 186 -3.73 9.75 -13.92
CA VAL A 186 -4.96 10.13 -14.62
C VAL A 186 -4.87 9.76 -16.10
N GLU A 187 -3.73 10.00 -16.77
CA GLU A 187 -3.51 9.58 -18.15
C GLU A 187 -3.69 8.07 -18.32
N ALA A 188 -3.08 7.28 -17.44
CA ALA A 188 -3.21 5.82 -17.43
C ALA A 188 -4.67 5.37 -17.20
N ALA A 189 -5.38 6.00 -16.26
CA ALA A 189 -6.78 5.68 -15.98
C ALA A 189 -7.73 6.09 -17.13
N LEU A 190 -7.50 7.24 -17.77
CA LEU A 190 -8.26 7.72 -18.93
C LEU A 190 -8.05 6.83 -20.16
N TYR A 191 -6.84 6.30 -20.35
CA TYR A 191 -6.54 5.37 -21.44
C TYR A 191 -7.46 4.14 -21.38
N VAL A 192 -7.61 3.52 -20.20
CA VAL A 192 -8.50 2.36 -19.99
C VAL A 192 -9.98 2.72 -20.14
N ALA A 193 -10.37 3.96 -19.82
CA ALA A 193 -11.73 4.45 -20.01
C ALA A 193 -12.06 4.80 -21.48
N GLY A 194 -11.11 4.63 -22.41
CA GLY A 194 -11.29 5.00 -23.81
C GLY A 194 -11.41 6.51 -24.03
N ALA A 195 -10.89 7.32 -23.10
CA ALA A 195 -10.97 8.77 -23.14
C ALA A 195 -9.57 9.44 -23.15
N PRO A 196 -8.62 9.01 -24.01
CA PRO A 196 -7.25 9.55 -24.01
C PRO A 196 -7.19 11.06 -24.29
N GLY A 197 -8.12 11.60 -25.07
CA GLY A 197 -8.22 13.04 -25.36
C GLY A 197 -8.57 13.91 -24.15
N ALA A 198 -9.13 13.32 -23.09
CA ALA A 198 -9.41 14.05 -21.85
C ALA A 198 -8.13 14.40 -21.06
N SER A 199 -6.96 13.85 -21.43
CA SER A 199 -5.68 14.21 -20.82
C SER A 199 -5.26 15.66 -21.14
N GLU A 200 -5.63 16.16 -22.33
CA GLU A 200 -5.36 17.55 -22.73
C GLU A 200 -6.09 18.55 -21.81
N LEU A 201 -7.20 18.14 -21.20
CA LEU A 201 -7.96 18.96 -20.24
C LEU A 201 -7.17 19.28 -18.98
N LEU A 202 -6.29 18.37 -18.54
CA LEU A 202 -5.39 18.61 -17.42
C LEU A 202 -4.35 19.68 -17.77
N SER A 203 -3.91 19.74 -19.02
CA SER A 203 -2.92 20.71 -19.49
C SER A 203 -3.54 22.10 -19.74
N GLN A 204 -4.78 22.15 -20.26
CA GLN A 204 -5.47 23.39 -20.62
C GLN A 204 -6.09 24.13 -19.41
N SER A 205 -6.42 23.43 -18.33
CA SER A 205 -7.04 24.05 -17.14
C SER A 205 -6.16 25.17 -16.55
N ALA A 206 -4.84 25.01 -16.59
CA ALA A 206 -3.88 26.02 -16.12
C ALA A 206 -3.92 27.36 -16.91
N LEU A 207 -4.45 27.37 -18.14
CA LEU A 207 -4.51 28.58 -18.98
C LEU A 207 -5.76 29.42 -18.75
N THR A 208 -6.86 28.80 -18.28
CA THR A 208 -8.17 29.48 -18.18
C THR A 208 -8.43 30.12 -16.81
N ALA A 209 -7.79 29.64 -15.75
CA ALA A 209 -7.87 30.26 -14.43
C ALA A 209 -7.30 31.70 -14.41
N ASN A 210 -6.20 31.93 -15.12
CA ASN A 210 -5.62 33.26 -15.27
C ASN A 210 -6.55 34.20 -16.06
N GLN A 211 -7.35 33.68 -16.99
CA GLN A 211 -8.33 34.48 -17.75
C GLN A 211 -9.60 34.77 -16.92
N SER A 212 -10.03 33.81 -16.10
CA SER A 212 -11.22 33.96 -15.25
C SER A 212 -10.96 34.90 -14.08
N ALA A 213 -9.74 34.88 -13.51
CA ALA A 213 -9.32 35.86 -12.52
C ALA A 213 -9.26 37.28 -13.12
N ALA A 214 -8.73 37.43 -14.35
CA ALA A 214 -8.71 38.71 -15.05
C ALA A 214 -10.12 39.28 -15.30
N LEU A 215 -11.07 38.43 -15.69
CA LEU A 215 -12.47 38.84 -15.93
C LEU A 215 -13.26 39.17 -14.65
N LEU A 216 -12.85 38.65 -13.49
CA LEU A 216 -13.45 39.00 -12.19
C LEU A 216 -12.79 40.22 -11.53
N THR A 217 -11.53 40.53 -11.86
CA THR A 217 -10.85 41.75 -11.39
C THR A 217 -11.08 42.97 -12.26
N ASP A 218 -11.39 42.82 -13.55
CA ASP A 218 -11.83 43.94 -14.40
C ASP A 218 -13.32 44.21 -14.21
N GLY A 219 -13.64 44.83 -13.08
CA GLY A 219 -14.91 45.51 -12.83
C GLY A 219 -15.12 46.75 -13.71
N SER A 220 -14.90 46.66 -15.03
CA SER A 220 -15.26 47.72 -15.99
C SER A 220 -16.73 47.60 -16.39
N ALA A 221 -17.60 47.94 -15.45
CA ALA A 221 -19.04 48.03 -15.62
C ALA A 221 -19.52 49.27 -16.43
N THR A 222 -18.72 49.84 -17.34
CA THR A 222 -19.05 51.14 -17.97
C THR A 222 -18.85 51.28 -19.48
N ALA A 223 -18.56 50.23 -20.27
CA ALA A 223 -18.25 50.44 -21.68
C ALA A 223 -18.86 49.44 -22.68
N LEU A 224 -20.15 49.11 -22.60
CA LEU A 224 -20.85 48.36 -23.68
C LEU A 224 -22.33 48.78 -23.85
N ALA A 225 -22.62 50.08 -23.70
CA ALA A 225 -23.96 50.64 -23.91
C ALA A 225 -24.30 51.00 -25.37
N ASN A 226 -23.44 50.73 -26.34
CA ASN A 226 -23.70 51.08 -27.75
C ASN A 226 -23.34 49.92 -28.68
N GLN A 227 -24.31 49.03 -28.94
CA GLN A 227 -24.42 48.36 -30.23
C GLN A 227 -25.87 47.88 -30.45
N SER A 228 -26.59 48.74 -31.18
CA SER A 228 -27.91 48.56 -31.80
C SER A 228 -28.04 47.19 -32.47
N ALA A 229 -28.99 46.36 -32.06
CA ALA A 229 -30.36 46.30 -32.58
C ALA A 229 -30.45 45.98 -34.09
N THR A 230 -30.57 44.69 -34.41
CA THR A 230 -31.41 44.20 -35.52
C THR A 230 -32.28 43.05 -34.99
N PRO A 231 -33.61 43.12 -35.15
CA PRO A 231 -34.51 42.05 -34.75
C PRO A 231 -34.85 41.18 -35.96
N THR A 232 -34.54 39.88 -35.87
CA THR A 232 -35.16 38.87 -36.72
C THR A 232 -35.48 37.64 -35.86
N GLU A 233 -36.74 37.59 -35.45
CA GLU A 233 -37.57 36.41 -35.17
C GLU A 233 -37.28 35.27 -36.18
N GLU A 234 -37.35 33.97 -35.91
CA GLU A 234 -38.02 33.21 -34.87
C GLU A 234 -37.66 31.72 -35.08
N GLN A 235 -37.91 30.89 -34.06
CA GLN A 235 -38.07 29.43 -34.16
C GLN A 235 -36.81 28.59 -34.38
N SER A 236 -36.11 28.28 -33.29
CA SER A 236 -35.80 26.91 -32.83
C SER A 236 -34.76 26.98 -31.71
N THR A 237 -34.86 26.08 -30.73
CA THR A 237 -33.87 25.78 -29.66
C THR A 237 -34.08 26.37 -28.26
N THR A 238 -35.25 26.12 -27.65
CA THR A 238 -35.40 26.17 -26.17
C THR A 238 -34.71 25.01 -25.44
N SER A 239 -33.98 24.13 -26.13
CA SER A 239 -33.34 22.94 -25.54
C SER A 239 -31.97 23.19 -24.91
N ARG A 240 -31.43 24.42 -24.93
CA ARG A 240 -30.00 24.66 -24.62
C ARG A 240 -29.69 25.17 -23.20
N THR A 241 -30.67 25.63 -22.43
CA THR A 241 -30.43 26.20 -21.07
C THR A 241 -30.52 25.20 -19.91
N ASN A 242 -31.04 23.98 -20.13
CA ASN A 242 -31.23 22.99 -19.07
C ASN A 242 -30.03 22.05 -18.85
N ALA A 243 -29.11 21.94 -19.81
CA ALA A 243 -27.95 21.05 -19.72
C ALA A 243 -27.06 21.32 -18.49
N PRO A 244 -26.73 22.58 -18.12
CA PRO A 244 -25.85 22.85 -16.98
C PRO A 244 -26.42 22.37 -15.64
N ALA A 245 -27.74 22.49 -15.44
CA ALA A 245 -28.39 22.09 -14.20
C ALA A 245 -28.49 20.56 -14.04
N ALA A 246 -28.64 19.82 -15.14
CA ALA A 246 -28.60 18.37 -15.13
C ALA A 246 -27.19 17.85 -14.79
N THR A 247 -26.15 18.34 -15.48
CA THR A 247 -24.75 17.98 -15.23
C THR A 247 -24.33 18.29 -13.79
N MET A 248 -24.73 19.44 -13.24
CA MET A 248 -24.39 19.79 -11.86
C MET A 248 -25.09 18.89 -10.83
N ARG A 249 -26.34 18.46 -11.08
CA ARG A 249 -27.03 17.48 -10.20
C ARG A 249 -26.33 16.12 -10.22
N GLU A 250 -25.92 15.66 -11.40
CA GLU A 250 -25.17 14.42 -11.54
C GLU A 250 -23.79 14.50 -10.84
N ALA A 251 -23.04 15.58 -11.06
CA ALA A 251 -21.76 15.82 -10.40
C ALA A 251 -21.87 15.78 -8.87
N ARG A 252 -22.89 16.44 -8.30
CA ARG A 252 -23.17 16.39 -6.85
C ARG A 252 -23.47 14.97 -6.37
N ARG A 253 -24.23 14.20 -7.14
CA ARG A 253 -24.51 12.79 -6.83
C ARG A 253 -23.22 11.98 -6.79
N MET A 254 -22.37 12.08 -7.82
CA MET A 254 -21.06 11.40 -7.88
C MET A 254 -20.18 11.74 -6.67
N VAL A 255 -20.02 13.03 -6.37
CA VAL A 255 -19.23 13.51 -5.22
C VAL A 255 -19.79 13.01 -3.88
N SER A 256 -21.12 12.90 -3.76
CA SER A 256 -21.76 12.43 -2.52
C SER A 256 -21.52 10.94 -2.25
N THR A 257 -21.53 10.10 -3.31
CA THR A 257 -21.39 8.64 -3.21
C THR A 257 -19.94 8.18 -3.23
N SER A 258 -19.04 8.95 -3.85
CA SER A 258 -17.64 8.62 -4.02
C SER A 258 -16.87 8.52 -2.69
N ARG A 259 -16.01 7.50 -2.59
CA ARG A 259 -15.09 7.35 -1.45
C ARG A 259 -13.87 8.25 -1.64
N ILE A 260 -13.41 8.36 -2.87
CA ILE A 260 -12.30 9.23 -3.27
C ILE A 260 -12.63 10.69 -2.92
N ALA A 261 -13.81 11.18 -3.32
CA ALA A 261 -14.24 12.55 -3.02
C ALA A 261 -14.26 12.84 -1.51
N ARG A 262 -14.69 11.88 -0.68
CA ARG A 262 -14.71 12.04 0.78
C ARG A 262 -13.31 12.10 1.39
N ALA A 263 -12.40 11.26 0.91
CA ALA A 263 -11.02 11.20 1.39
C ALA A 263 -10.16 12.38 0.90
N SER A 264 -10.44 12.92 -0.29
CA SER A 264 -9.71 14.08 -0.84
C SER A 264 -10.07 15.42 -0.20
N ALA A 265 -11.20 15.53 0.49
CA ALA A 265 -11.71 16.81 0.97
C ALA A 265 -10.74 17.56 1.89
N SER A 266 -9.98 16.85 2.74
CA SER A 266 -8.93 17.46 3.57
C SER A 266 -7.75 17.98 2.74
N ILE A 267 -7.35 17.25 1.69
CA ILE A 267 -6.26 17.60 0.78
C ILE A 267 -6.61 18.87 -0.01
N LEU A 268 -7.84 18.94 -0.51
CA LEU A 268 -8.35 20.09 -1.27
C LEU A 268 -8.50 21.34 -0.40
N ALA A 269 -8.80 21.16 0.90
CA ALA A 269 -8.84 22.24 1.87
C ALA A 269 -7.45 22.80 2.22
N GLN A 270 -6.41 21.97 2.28
CA GLN A 270 -5.06 22.37 2.70
C GLN A 270 -4.20 22.98 1.57
N SER A 271 -4.53 22.70 0.30
CA SER A 271 -3.64 22.97 -0.84
C SER A 271 -3.87 24.33 -1.52
N SER A 272 -3.69 25.45 -0.82
CA SER A 272 -3.98 26.79 -1.39
C SER A 272 -3.16 27.16 -2.64
N MET A 273 -1.97 26.58 -2.85
CA MET A 273 -1.07 26.92 -3.97
C MET A 273 -1.03 25.92 -5.14
N ARG A 274 -1.71 24.77 -5.06
CA ARG A 274 -1.62 23.69 -6.08
C ARG A 274 -2.98 23.13 -6.50
N ARG A 275 -4.04 23.93 -6.38
CA ARG A 275 -5.43 23.44 -6.37
C ARG A 275 -5.87 22.82 -7.70
N GLU A 276 -5.60 23.45 -8.83
CA GLU A 276 -6.38 23.13 -10.04
C GLU A 276 -6.03 21.78 -10.67
N ASP A 277 -4.74 21.46 -10.85
CA ASP A 277 -4.35 20.18 -11.43
C ASP A 277 -4.79 19.00 -10.56
N VAL A 278 -4.67 19.16 -9.24
CA VAL A 278 -5.04 18.12 -8.26
C VAL A 278 -6.56 17.98 -8.18
N GLU A 279 -7.31 19.08 -8.17
CA GLU A 279 -8.77 19.06 -8.20
C GLU A 279 -9.30 18.38 -9.47
N CYS A 280 -8.74 18.72 -10.64
CA CYS A 280 -9.10 18.08 -11.90
C CYS A 280 -8.76 16.58 -11.88
N ALA A 281 -7.57 16.21 -11.39
CA ALA A 281 -7.18 14.81 -11.26
C ALA A 281 -8.13 14.03 -10.34
N VAL A 282 -8.47 14.58 -9.17
CA VAL A 282 -9.43 13.99 -8.24
C VAL A 282 -10.82 13.90 -8.89
N ALA A 283 -11.27 14.93 -9.61
CA ALA A 283 -12.55 14.92 -10.31
C ALA A 283 -12.63 13.79 -11.34
N VAL A 284 -11.58 13.59 -12.14
CA VAL A 284 -11.52 12.47 -13.10
C VAL A 284 -11.63 11.13 -12.38
N LEU A 285 -10.89 10.93 -11.28
CA LEU A 285 -10.96 9.69 -10.51
C LEU A 285 -12.34 9.46 -9.87
N VAL A 286 -13.02 10.52 -9.41
CA VAL A 286 -14.39 10.47 -8.88
C VAL A 286 -15.39 10.06 -9.96
N ILE A 287 -15.24 10.61 -11.17
CA ILE A 287 -16.08 10.24 -12.32
C ILE A 287 -15.84 8.78 -12.67
N LEU A 288 -14.58 8.34 -12.78
CA LEU A 288 -14.24 6.95 -13.09
C LEU A 288 -14.73 5.95 -12.03
N GLU A 289 -14.72 6.32 -10.74
CA GLU A 289 -15.29 5.50 -9.67
C GLU A 289 -16.82 5.34 -9.80
N SER A 290 -17.51 6.38 -10.28
CA SER A 290 -18.98 6.44 -10.29
C SER A 290 -19.60 5.98 -11.60
N ASN A 291 -19.02 6.39 -12.73
CA ASN A 291 -19.49 6.12 -14.09
C ASN A 291 -18.35 6.28 -15.11
N GLN A 292 -17.62 5.20 -15.39
CA GLN A 292 -16.52 5.18 -16.36
C GLN A 292 -16.94 5.65 -17.76
N SER A 293 -18.18 5.33 -18.19
CA SER A 293 -18.67 5.65 -19.53
C SER A 293 -18.93 7.14 -19.77
N ALA A 294 -19.05 7.94 -18.71
CA ALA A 294 -19.34 9.37 -18.82
C ALA A 294 -18.21 10.17 -19.50
N LEU A 295 -16.96 9.70 -19.38
CA LEU A 295 -15.81 10.35 -20.03
C LEU A 295 -15.67 9.97 -21.51
N SER A 296 -16.39 8.94 -21.97
CA SER A 296 -16.36 8.45 -23.35
C SER A 296 -17.34 9.19 -24.28
N GLN A 297 -18.24 10.05 -23.75
CA GLN A 297 -19.35 10.65 -24.50
C GLN A 297 -18.93 11.83 -25.41
N GLY A 298 -17.67 12.25 -25.34
CA GLY A 298 -17.10 13.33 -26.14
C GLY A 298 -16.33 14.33 -25.29
N GLU A 299 -15.35 15.00 -25.87
CA GLU A 299 -14.42 15.85 -25.12
C GLU A 299 -15.11 17.04 -24.43
N ALA A 300 -16.07 17.68 -25.11
CA ALA A 300 -16.80 18.83 -24.56
C ALA A 300 -17.70 18.42 -23.37
N GLU A 301 -18.34 17.26 -23.45
CA GLU A 301 -19.20 16.73 -22.38
C GLU A 301 -18.36 16.27 -21.18
N ALA A 302 -17.26 15.55 -21.43
CA ALA A 302 -16.29 15.16 -20.41
C ALA A 302 -15.72 16.38 -19.69
N ARG A 303 -15.33 17.43 -20.42
CA ARG A 303 -14.85 18.71 -19.88
C ARG A 303 -15.91 19.40 -19.02
N SER A 304 -17.16 19.45 -19.49
CA SER A 304 -18.28 20.02 -18.73
C SER A 304 -18.52 19.26 -17.42
N LEU A 305 -18.49 17.93 -17.46
CA LEU A 305 -18.69 17.09 -16.29
C LEU A 305 -17.53 17.20 -15.28
N ILE A 306 -16.27 17.20 -15.75
CA ILE A 306 -15.09 17.41 -14.90
C ILE A 306 -15.20 18.74 -14.17
N ASN A 307 -15.50 19.83 -14.89
CA ASN A 307 -15.67 21.16 -14.29
C ASN A 307 -16.82 21.18 -13.27
N ALA A 308 -17.94 20.52 -13.56
CA ALA A 308 -19.07 20.41 -12.63
C ALA A 308 -18.69 19.63 -11.36
N VAL A 309 -17.89 18.56 -11.47
CA VAL A 309 -17.39 17.77 -10.34
C VAL A 309 -16.39 18.59 -9.51
N VAL A 310 -15.47 19.33 -10.14
CA VAL A 310 -14.57 20.26 -9.44
C VAL A 310 -15.35 21.30 -8.64
N LEU A 311 -16.36 21.94 -9.26
CA LEU A 311 -17.23 22.90 -8.56
C LEU A 311 -18.00 22.25 -7.40
N ALA A 312 -18.50 21.02 -7.59
CA ALA A 312 -19.18 20.27 -6.54
C ALA A 312 -18.24 19.92 -5.38
N LEU A 313 -16.98 19.54 -5.65
CA LEU A 313 -15.96 19.29 -4.64
C LEU A 313 -15.66 20.56 -3.82
N ARG A 314 -15.43 21.70 -4.48
CA ARG A 314 -15.20 22.99 -3.81
C ARG A 314 -16.37 23.39 -2.90
N SER A 315 -17.62 23.29 -3.42
CA SER A 315 -18.82 23.63 -2.64
C SER A 315 -19.01 22.78 -1.38
N ARG A 316 -18.50 21.55 -1.38
CA ARG A 316 -18.58 20.65 -0.23
C ARG A 316 -17.62 21.10 0.89
N ASP A 317 -16.47 21.61 0.52
CA ASP A 317 -15.47 22.07 1.48
C ASP A 317 -15.93 23.36 2.17
N ASP A 318 -16.59 24.27 1.46
CA ASP A 318 -17.14 25.51 2.02
C ASP A 318 -18.26 25.25 3.04
N ALA A 319 -19.03 24.17 2.89
CA ALA A 319 -20.12 23.83 3.81
C ALA A 319 -19.64 23.23 5.14
N ARG A 320 -18.43 22.64 5.20
CA ARG A 320 -17.92 21.97 6.41
C ARG A 320 -17.59 22.91 7.58
N PRO A 321 -16.90 24.05 7.38
CA PRO A 321 -16.67 25.04 8.43
C PRO A 321 -17.99 25.54 9.03
N LEU A 322 -18.96 25.87 8.18
CA LEU A 322 -20.28 26.35 8.60
C LEU A 322 -21.02 25.30 9.45
N ALA A 323 -21.07 24.05 8.99
CA ALA A 323 -21.70 22.98 9.75
C ALA A 323 -21.00 22.71 11.10
N ARG A 324 -19.66 22.86 11.17
CA ARG A 324 -18.90 22.75 12.43
C ARG A 324 -19.14 23.92 13.36
N GLU A 325 -19.25 25.13 12.82
CA GLU A 325 -19.53 26.34 13.59
C GLU A 325 -20.96 26.32 14.14
N GLU A 326 -21.93 25.90 13.33
CA GLU A 326 -23.32 25.69 13.73
C GLU A 326 -23.44 24.57 14.79
N ALA A 327 -22.72 23.46 14.64
CA ALA A 327 -22.65 22.42 15.67
C ALA A 327 -22.06 22.94 16.99
N ARG A 328 -20.99 23.74 16.93
CA ARG A 328 -20.40 24.38 18.11
C ARG A 328 -21.33 25.44 18.73
N ALA A 329 -22.07 26.18 17.94
CA ALA A 329 -23.08 27.14 18.41
C ALA A 329 -24.21 26.41 19.15
N ASN A 330 -24.74 25.33 18.56
CA ASN A 330 -25.74 24.46 19.18
C ASN A 330 -25.23 23.81 20.48
N GLU A 331 -23.95 23.41 20.55
CA GLU A 331 -23.34 22.92 21.79
C GLU A 331 -23.20 24.00 22.86
N ARG A 332 -22.86 25.24 22.50
CA ARG A 332 -22.82 26.37 23.45
C ARG A 332 -24.20 26.70 24.02
N GLU A 333 -25.23 26.67 23.17
CA GLU A 333 -26.62 26.87 23.61
C GLU A 333 -27.09 25.74 24.54
N ARG A 334 -26.78 24.48 24.22
CA ARG A 334 -27.11 23.33 25.09
C ARG A 334 -26.29 23.32 26.39
N GLY A 335 -25.03 23.74 26.35
CA GLY A 335 -24.16 23.82 27.52
C GLY A 335 -24.60 24.90 28.51
N GLY A 336 -24.98 26.08 28.01
CA GLY A 336 -25.47 27.19 28.85
C GLY A 336 -26.79 26.90 29.57
N ALA A 337 -27.64 26.02 29.02
CA ALA A 337 -28.86 25.58 29.69
C ALA A 337 -28.60 24.66 30.89
N ARG A 338 -27.49 23.89 30.90
CA ARG A 338 -27.16 22.98 32.00
C ARG A 338 -26.49 23.66 33.18
N THR A 339 -25.67 24.69 32.97
CA THR A 339 -25.05 25.44 34.08
C THR A 339 -26.06 26.24 34.89
N ARG A 340 -27.13 26.77 34.26
CA ARG A 340 -28.20 27.47 34.99
C ARG A 340 -29.04 26.57 35.90
N ALA A 341 -29.20 25.29 35.56
CA ALA A 341 -29.97 24.36 36.40
C ALA A 341 -29.19 23.81 37.60
N VAL A 342 -27.86 23.97 37.63
CA VAL A 342 -27.03 23.54 38.78
C VAL A 342 -26.82 24.69 39.77
N GLU A 343 -26.78 25.94 39.33
CA GLU A 343 -26.71 27.09 40.25
C GLU A 343 -28.05 27.38 40.98
N GLU A 344 -29.18 26.88 40.49
CA GLU A 344 -30.49 27.05 41.16
C GLU A 344 -30.80 25.92 42.19
N PHE A 345 -29.95 24.89 42.30
CA PHE A 345 -30.16 23.78 43.24
C PHE A 345 -29.23 23.78 44.47
N ASP A 346 -28.29 24.75 44.58
CA ASP A 346 -27.32 24.81 45.69
C ASP A 346 -27.60 25.94 46.71
N ALA A 347 -28.76 26.61 46.61
CA ALA A 347 -29.15 27.70 47.51
C ALA A 347 -30.09 27.27 48.66
N GLY A 348 -30.23 25.97 48.94
CA GLY A 348 -31.27 25.49 49.86
C GLY A 348 -30.93 24.20 50.62
N ARG A 349 -29.82 24.17 51.36
CA ARG A 349 -29.66 23.16 52.44
C ARG A 349 -28.70 23.59 53.55
N GLU A 350 -29.01 24.71 54.19
CA GLU A 350 -28.56 24.94 55.57
C GLU A 350 -29.59 24.32 56.54
N GLY A 351 -29.11 23.43 57.40
CA GLY A 351 -29.84 22.95 58.58
C GLY A 351 -30.35 21.51 58.50
N GLU A 352 -29.54 20.55 58.94
CA GLU A 352 -29.91 19.76 60.14
C GLU A 352 -28.74 18.89 60.61
N GLU A 353 -28.31 19.23 61.81
CA GLU A 353 -27.33 18.57 62.66
C GLU A 353 -28.07 17.49 63.47
N LYS A 354 -27.73 16.20 63.31
CA LYS A 354 -27.76 15.20 64.40
C LYS A 354 -27.30 13.80 63.98
N ASP A 355 -26.21 13.38 64.63
CA ASP A 355 -26.03 12.09 65.30
C ASP A 355 -26.60 10.81 64.65
N ALA A 356 -25.70 9.98 64.11
CA ALA A 356 -25.54 8.61 64.62
C ALA A 356 -24.27 7.94 64.04
N ARG A 357 -23.48 7.40 64.96
CA ARG A 357 -22.41 6.42 64.78
C ARG A 357 -22.77 5.32 63.76
N SER A 358 -21.87 5.03 62.82
CA SER A 358 -21.60 3.65 62.44
C SER A 358 -20.21 3.51 61.84
N SER A 359 -19.33 2.92 62.63
CA SER A 359 -18.02 2.42 62.28
C SER A 359 -18.15 1.13 61.46
N ILE A 360 -17.72 1.14 60.19
CA ILE A 360 -17.43 -0.10 59.45
C ILE A 360 -16.07 0.06 58.78
N THR A 361 -15.09 -0.62 59.38
CA THR A 361 -13.79 -0.98 58.83
C THR A 361 -13.92 -1.89 57.60
N PRO A 362 -13.12 -1.73 56.54
CA PRO A 362 -12.90 -2.78 55.57
C PRO A 362 -11.79 -3.72 56.06
N THR A 363 -12.20 -4.90 56.48
CA THR A 363 -11.32 -6.04 56.79
C THR A 363 -10.78 -6.60 55.48
N ALA A 364 -9.45 -6.63 55.38
CA ALA A 364 -8.72 -7.50 54.48
C ALA A 364 -8.73 -8.94 55.05
N SER A 365 -9.00 -9.93 54.21
CA SER A 365 -8.42 -11.30 54.24
C SER A 365 -9.04 -12.06 53.05
N ASP A 366 -8.23 -12.33 52.02
CA ASP A 366 -7.59 -13.63 51.76
C ASP A 366 -8.57 -14.75 51.42
N ALA A 367 -8.42 -15.33 50.23
CA ALA A 367 -7.53 -16.49 50.09
C ALA A 367 -7.51 -17.02 48.64
N SER A 368 -6.28 -17.26 48.18
CA SER A 368 -5.82 -18.44 47.43
C SER A 368 -6.46 -18.81 46.09
N SER A 369 -5.73 -19.27 45.08
CA SER A 369 -4.29 -19.54 44.91
C SER A 369 -4.12 -20.11 43.50
N ALA A 370 -3.13 -19.65 42.74
CA ALA A 370 -2.33 -20.50 41.84
C ALA A 370 -1.07 -19.75 41.41
N ASN A 371 0.05 -20.26 41.91
CA ASN A 371 1.42 -19.79 41.72
C ASN A 371 1.97 -20.07 40.32
N ALA A 372 2.81 -19.17 39.81
CA ALA A 372 4.08 -19.49 39.14
C ALA A 372 4.94 -18.22 39.05
N SER A 373 5.84 -18.06 40.02
CA SER A 373 6.85 -16.99 40.04
C SER A 373 8.11 -17.40 39.28
N GLU A 374 8.64 -16.36 38.65
CA GLU A 374 9.98 -16.06 38.18
C GLU A 374 11.16 -16.74 38.89
N ALA A 375 12.20 -17.02 38.11
CA ALA A 375 13.59 -17.05 38.55
C ALA A 375 14.38 -15.98 37.79
N TYR A 376 14.60 -14.84 38.43
CA TYR A 376 15.62 -13.85 38.08
C TYR A 376 16.92 -14.27 38.76
N GLY A 377 17.97 -14.53 37.97
CA GLY A 377 19.35 -14.66 38.45
C GLY A 377 20.11 -13.40 38.10
N SER A 378 20.38 -12.56 39.11
CA SER A 378 21.33 -11.46 39.06
C SER A 378 22.49 -11.85 39.95
N ASP A 379 23.66 -12.07 39.36
CA ASP A 379 24.94 -12.08 40.07
C ASP A 379 25.88 -11.10 39.35
N ALA A 380 26.25 -10.07 40.09
CA ALA A 380 27.39 -9.22 39.81
C ALA A 380 28.45 -9.53 40.87
N ASN A 381 29.69 -9.80 40.46
CA ASN A 381 30.90 -9.34 41.16
C ASN A 381 32.18 -9.55 40.33
N ALA A 382 32.80 -8.41 40.03
CA ALA A 382 34.22 -8.08 40.15
C ALA A 382 35.31 -9.14 39.89
N ALA A 383 36.18 -8.86 38.91
CA ALA A 383 37.62 -8.74 39.19
C ALA A 383 38.34 -8.01 38.03
N GLU A 384 38.76 -6.79 38.32
CA GLU A 384 39.80 -6.05 37.63
C GLU A 384 41.17 -6.57 38.10
N GLY A 385 42.10 -6.86 37.20
CA GLY A 385 43.37 -7.49 37.54
C GLY A 385 44.41 -7.41 36.42
N VAL A 386 45.09 -6.26 36.35
CA VAL A 386 46.34 -6.03 35.60
C VAL A 386 47.42 -7.04 36.04
N ARG A 387 48.10 -7.71 35.10
CA ARG A 387 49.56 -7.95 35.17
C ARG A 387 50.16 -8.45 33.86
N ALA A 388 51.30 -7.84 33.54
CA ALA A 388 52.19 -8.13 32.44
C ALA A 388 53.15 -9.31 32.72
N ARG A 389 53.79 -9.75 31.63
CA ARG A 389 55.03 -10.55 31.49
C ARG A 389 54.95 -12.05 31.77
N GLY A 390 55.29 -12.81 30.74
CA GLY A 390 55.76 -14.19 30.83
C GLY A 390 56.09 -14.75 29.45
N ALA A 391 57.35 -14.60 29.04
CA ALA A 391 57.94 -15.31 27.90
C ALA A 391 58.06 -16.81 28.21
N GLY A 392 57.88 -17.67 27.21
CA GLY A 392 58.22 -19.09 27.35
C GLY A 392 57.53 -20.02 26.36
N GLU A 393 58.26 -20.31 25.28
CA GLU A 393 58.44 -21.65 24.71
C GLU A 393 57.26 -22.42 24.09
N ARG A 394 57.33 -22.48 22.75
CA ARG A 394 57.28 -23.68 21.90
C ARG A 394 56.30 -24.79 22.30
N GLU A 395 55.24 -24.91 21.50
CA GLU A 395 54.88 -26.20 20.94
C GLU A 395 54.35 -26.02 19.52
N GLN A 396 55.03 -26.64 18.57
CA GLN A 396 54.60 -26.77 17.18
C GLN A 396 53.34 -27.63 17.15
N PHE A 397 52.21 -27.02 16.82
CA PHE A 397 50.99 -27.74 16.48
C PHE A 397 50.66 -27.48 15.01
N PHE A 398 50.38 -28.56 14.30
CA PHE A 398 50.21 -28.65 12.86
C PHE A 398 49.28 -27.57 12.28
N ASP A 399 49.84 -26.71 11.42
CA ASP A 399 49.10 -26.04 10.37
C ASP A 399 48.63 -27.10 9.36
N ASP A 400 47.44 -27.65 9.58
CA ASP A 400 46.73 -28.42 8.56
C ASP A 400 46.01 -27.43 7.64
N ASP A 401 46.77 -26.98 6.65
CA ASP A 401 46.40 -26.13 5.53
C ASP A 401 45.37 -26.86 4.64
N ALA A 402 44.13 -26.94 5.12
CA ALA A 402 42.95 -27.12 4.29
C ALA A 402 42.36 -25.74 4.02
N SER A 403 43.11 -24.93 3.27
CA SER A 403 42.55 -23.81 2.51
C SER A 403 41.37 -24.32 1.68
N VAL A 404 40.17 -24.12 2.23
CA VAL A 404 38.92 -24.19 1.49
C VAL A 404 39.08 -23.16 0.40
N ASP A 405 39.38 -23.65 -0.80
CA ASP A 405 39.44 -22.91 -2.05
C ASP A 405 38.02 -22.36 -2.30
N GLU A 406 37.66 -21.28 -1.59
CA GLU A 406 36.54 -20.40 -1.89
C GLU A 406 36.88 -19.65 -3.18
N ARG A 407 37.05 -20.41 -4.28
CA ARG A 407 36.93 -19.82 -5.60
C ARG A 407 35.48 -19.38 -5.67
N PRO A 408 35.18 -18.07 -5.85
CA PRO A 408 33.86 -17.69 -6.29
C PRO A 408 33.63 -18.45 -7.60
N LEU A 409 32.77 -19.47 -7.54
CA LEU A 409 32.29 -20.16 -8.73
C LEU A 409 31.80 -19.07 -9.69
N PRO A 410 32.03 -19.22 -11.01
CA PRO A 410 31.54 -18.26 -11.98
C PRO A 410 30.08 -17.97 -11.65
N VAL A 411 29.71 -16.69 -11.61
CA VAL A 411 28.32 -16.26 -11.45
C VAL A 411 27.57 -16.76 -12.68
N VAL A 412 27.19 -18.03 -12.64
CA VAL A 412 26.33 -18.66 -13.63
C VAL A 412 24.95 -18.10 -13.33
N ARG A 413 24.65 -16.92 -13.89
CA ARG A 413 23.27 -16.46 -14.12
C ARG A 413 22.62 -17.40 -15.13
N ARG A 414 22.46 -18.68 -14.79
CA ARG A 414 21.54 -19.56 -15.51
C ARG A 414 20.16 -19.19 -15.01
N ARG A 415 19.54 -18.26 -15.73
CA ARG A 415 18.11 -18.06 -15.71
C ARG A 415 17.50 -19.38 -16.21
N ALA A 416 16.98 -20.20 -15.31
CA ALA A 416 16.07 -21.25 -15.70
C ALA A 416 14.76 -20.54 -16.08
N PHE A 417 14.55 -20.34 -17.38
CA PHE A 417 13.27 -19.91 -17.91
C PHE A 417 12.44 -21.18 -18.13
N THR A 418 11.34 -21.34 -17.39
CA THR A 418 10.28 -22.25 -17.83
C THR A 418 9.62 -21.64 -19.06
N ARG A 419 8.93 -22.46 -19.86
CA ARG A 419 8.53 -22.14 -21.24
C ARG A 419 7.51 -21.00 -21.38
N PHE A 420 7.10 -20.35 -20.29
CA PHE A 420 6.09 -19.29 -20.31
C PHE A 420 6.41 -18.21 -19.27
N GLY A 421 6.63 -16.97 -19.75
CA GLY A 421 7.13 -15.86 -18.95
C GLY A 421 6.10 -15.24 -18.00
N GLY A 422 6.49 -15.10 -16.74
CA GLY A 422 5.80 -14.37 -15.66
C GLY A 422 6.70 -14.30 -14.42
N LEU A 423 6.65 -13.21 -13.64
CA LEU A 423 7.70 -12.80 -12.70
C LEU A 423 7.38 -13.19 -11.24
N LEU A 424 8.21 -14.07 -10.66
CA LEU A 424 8.40 -14.24 -9.21
C LEU A 424 9.92 -14.01 -8.91
N PHE A 425 10.39 -13.52 -7.75
CA PHE A 425 11.84 -13.42 -7.42
C PHE A 425 12.12 -14.02 -6.03
N LEU A 426 13.39 -14.22 -5.66
CA LEU A 426 13.87 -14.80 -4.39
C LEU A 426 15.30 -14.30 -4.09
N LEU A 427 15.45 -13.31 -3.19
CA LEU A 427 16.73 -12.70 -2.83
C LEU A 427 17.18 -13.21 -1.46
N GLY A 428 18.37 -13.82 -1.41
CA GLY A 428 19.13 -14.04 -0.18
C GLY A 428 20.52 -13.43 -0.34
N LEU A 429 20.89 -12.57 0.62
CA LEU A 429 22.10 -11.75 0.71
C LEU A 429 23.41 -12.52 0.39
#